data_AF-A0A947BPT9-F1
#
_entry.id   AF-A0A947BPT9-F1
#
_cell.length_a   1.000
_cell.length_b   1.000
_cell.length_c   1.000
_cell.angle_alpha   90.00
_cell.angle_beta   90.00
_cell.angle_gamma   90.00
#
_symmetry.space_group_name_H-M   'P 1'
#
loop_
_entity.id
_entity.type
_entity.pdbx_description
1 polymer ?
#
loop_
_entity_poly.entity_id
_entity_poly.type
_entity_poly.pdbx_seq_one_letter_code
_entity_poly.pdbx_strand_id
1 'polypeptide(L)'
;MRKKTRNIIVISMFAILAGCAADNDKRADITYSTDRVLVDEYGLTLNPSEDMHIDFERISQIYADTMACMGMTADGPTVEYRSFSFAGIGNVWAIYHSVASTVWVNTDEDDILLIRDSRTDIEALKHEFVHHILHKNGASEASRGHSSPLLSKCGIGVSTYN
;
A
#
# COMPACT_ATOMS: atom_id res chain seq x y z
N MET A 1 -15.62 -43.36 46.58
CA MET A 1 -14.76 -42.78 45.51
C MET A 1 -15.67 -42.02 44.54
N ARG A 2 -15.67 -40.69 44.55
CA ARG A 2 -16.51 -39.86 43.65
C ARG A 2 -15.71 -39.47 42.40
N LYS A 3 -16.19 -39.87 41.22
CA LYS A 3 -15.63 -39.47 39.92
C LYS A 3 -15.94 -37.98 39.68
N LYS A 4 -14.91 -37.15 39.53
CA LYS A 4 -15.02 -35.75 39.09
C LYS A 4 -15.19 -35.72 37.57
N THR A 5 -16.36 -35.27 37.11
CA THR A 5 -16.61 -34.96 35.70
C THR A 5 -15.81 -33.71 35.32
N ARG A 6 -15.00 -33.79 34.26
CA ARG A 6 -14.27 -32.65 33.70
C ARG A 6 -15.20 -31.93 32.71
N ASN A 7 -15.57 -30.69 33.02
CA ASN A 7 -16.25 -29.82 32.07
C ASN A 7 -15.24 -29.39 30.99
N ILE A 8 -15.48 -29.78 29.75
CA ILE A 8 -14.75 -29.27 28.58
C ILE A 8 -15.38 -27.93 28.24
N ILE A 9 -14.66 -26.84 28.49
CA ILE A 9 -15.04 -25.50 28.02
C ILE A 9 -14.49 -25.37 26.61
N VAL A 10 -15.38 -25.43 25.61
CA VAL A 10 -15.06 -25.09 24.23
C VAL A 10 -15.08 -23.57 24.13
N ILE A 11 -13.90 -22.95 24.10
CA ILE A 11 -13.79 -21.52 23.79
C ILE A 11 -13.90 -21.41 22.27
N SER A 12 -15.12 -21.13 21.80
CA SER A 12 -15.38 -20.75 20.41
C SER A 12 -14.70 -19.40 20.18
N MET A 13 -13.55 -19.43 19.49
CA MET A 13 -12.84 -18.24 19.02
C MET A 13 -13.74 -17.53 18.01
N PHE A 14 -14.46 -16.51 18.46
CA PHE A 14 -15.09 -15.55 17.55
C PHE A 14 -13.97 -14.77 16.86
N ALA A 15 -13.70 -15.10 15.60
CA ALA A 15 -12.94 -14.23 14.72
C ALA A 15 -13.78 -12.97 14.49
N ILE A 16 -13.48 -11.93 15.26
CA ILE A 16 -14.02 -10.59 15.02
C ILE A 16 -13.46 -10.17 13.67
N LEU A 17 -14.34 -10.06 12.65
CA LEU A 17 -14.04 -9.28 11.45
C LEU A 17 -13.87 -7.83 11.88
N ALA A 18 -12.65 -7.47 12.27
CA ALA A 18 -12.25 -6.08 12.34
C ALA A 18 -11.98 -5.60 10.92
N GLY A 19 -12.61 -4.49 10.53
CA GLY A 19 -12.09 -3.64 9.47
C GLY A 19 -12.72 -3.78 8.09
N CYS A 20 -13.93 -3.23 7.92
CA CYS A 20 -14.17 -2.36 6.77
C CYS A 20 -14.57 -0.99 7.33
N ALA A 21 -13.64 -0.35 8.06
CA ALA A 21 -13.72 1.10 8.16
C ALA A 21 -13.34 1.60 6.77
N ALA A 22 -14.31 2.14 6.03
CA ALA A 22 -13.99 2.97 4.88
C ALA A 22 -13.13 4.12 5.43
N ASP A 23 -11.89 4.24 4.96
CA ASP A 23 -10.99 5.34 5.29
C ASP A 23 -11.62 6.65 4.82
N ASN A 24 -12.48 7.21 5.66
CA ASN A 24 -12.98 8.57 5.52
C ASN A 24 -12.03 9.49 6.29
N ASP A 25 -10.78 9.56 5.83
CA ASP A 25 -9.90 10.62 6.28
C ASP A 25 -10.39 11.93 5.65
N LYS A 26 -11.05 12.74 6.49
CA LYS A 26 -11.26 14.15 6.18
C LYS A 26 -9.88 14.76 6.06
N ARG A 27 -9.53 15.30 4.87
CA ARG A 27 -8.45 16.27 4.59
C ARG A 27 -7.77 16.74 5.89
N ALA A 28 -6.81 15.97 6.36
CA ALA A 28 -5.91 16.42 7.39
C ALA A 28 -4.72 16.94 6.61
N ASP A 29 -4.46 18.25 6.67
CA ASP A 29 -3.26 18.90 6.10
C ASP A 29 -1.99 18.48 6.89
N ILE A 30 -1.87 17.19 7.22
CA ILE A 30 -0.75 16.63 7.96
C ILE A 30 0.17 16.00 6.94
N THR A 31 1.35 16.60 6.78
CA THR A 31 2.43 16.00 6.03
C THR A 31 3.45 15.38 6.99
N TYR A 32 4.06 14.28 6.53
CA TYR A 32 5.09 13.53 7.21
C TYR A 32 6.38 13.59 6.41
N SER A 33 7.50 13.50 7.13
CA SER A 33 8.84 13.43 6.55
C SER A 33 9.72 12.52 7.40
N THR A 34 10.76 11.96 6.79
CA THR A 34 11.80 11.20 7.48
C THR A 34 13.14 11.44 6.80
N ASP A 35 14.18 11.64 7.59
CA ASP A 35 15.57 11.71 7.15
C ASP A 35 16.30 10.36 7.27
N ARG A 36 15.59 9.33 7.75
CA ARG A 36 16.09 7.97 7.97
C ARG A 36 15.48 6.98 7.01
N VAL A 37 16.24 5.93 6.72
CA VAL A 37 15.73 4.70 6.16
C VAL A 37 14.94 3.96 7.25
N LEU A 38 13.68 3.67 6.96
CA LEU A 38 12.79 2.87 7.82
C LEU A 38 12.52 1.53 7.13
N VAL A 39 12.46 0.43 7.89
CA VAL A 39 12.25 -0.92 7.36
C VAL A 39 11.25 -1.65 8.26
N ASP A 40 10.27 -2.32 7.66
CA ASP A 40 9.26 -3.10 8.38
C ASP A 40 9.58 -4.61 8.44
N GLU A 41 8.66 -5.40 9.01
CA GLU A 41 8.81 -6.85 9.15
C GLU A 41 8.76 -7.63 7.83
N TYR A 42 8.20 -7.03 6.76
CA TYR A 42 8.13 -7.61 5.42
C TYR A 42 9.34 -7.20 4.56
N GLY A 43 10.25 -6.40 5.09
CA GLY A 43 11.38 -5.82 4.35
C GLY A 43 10.99 -4.62 3.47
N LEU A 44 9.75 -4.12 3.58
CA LEU A 44 9.36 -2.87 2.94
C LEU A 44 10.21 -1.75 3.53
N THR A 45 10.84 -0.99 2.66
CA THR A 45 11.77 0.08 3.04
C THR A 45 11.19 1.42 2.64
N LEU A 46 11.22 2.43 3.51
CA LEU A 46 11.01 3.83 3.15
C LEU A 46 12.36 4.54 3.21
N ASN A 47 12.83 5.02 2.06
CA ASN A 47 14.01 5.89 2.00
C ASN A 47 13.65 7.29 2.52
N PRO A 48 14.65 8.10 2.91
CA PRO A 48 14.44 9.50 3.28
C PRO A 48 13.52 10.20 2.27
N SER A 49 12.44 10.79 2.78
CA SER A 49 11.31 11.26 2.00
C SER A 49 10.66 12.45 2.71
N GLU A 50 10.19 13.41 1.92
CA GLU A 50 9.45 14.59 2.38
C GLU A 50 8.06 14.62 1.73
N ASP A 51 7.18 15.49 2.24
CA ASP A 51 5.84 15.71 1.72
C ASP A 51 5.01 14.42 1.56
N MET A 52 5.01 13.55 2.56
CA MET A 52 4.16 12.35 2.56
C MET A 52 2.82 12.67 3.23
N HIS A 53 1.68 12.25 2.70
CA HIS A 53 0.38 12.46 3.36
C HIS A 53 -0.05 11.29 4.26
N ILE A 54 0.81 10.30 4.40
CA ILE A 54 0.70 9.19 5.35
C ILE A 54 2.07 8.86 5.94
N ASP A 55 2.08 8.28 7.15
CA ASP A 55 3.31 7.86 7.81
C ASP A 55 3.77 6.46 7.38
N PHE A 56 4.97 6.06 7.83
CA PHE A 56 5.56 4.76 7.49
C PHE A 56 4.75 3.56 8.01
N GLU A 57 4.15 3.69 9.20
CA GLU A 57 3.31 2.63 9.77
C GLU A 57 2.10 2.38 8.86
N ARG A 58 1.50 3.46 8.35
CA ARG A 58 0.39 3.36 7.41
C ARG A 58 0.81 2.76 6.07
N ILE A 59 1.98 3.12 5.53
CA ILE A 59 2.53 2.51 4.31
C ILE A 59 2.70 0.99 4.49
N SER A 60 3.31 0.58 5.60
CA SER A 60 3.51 -0.84 5.95
C SER A 60 2.17 -1.59 6.06
N GLN A 61 1.17 -1.01 6.73
CA GLN A 61 -0.16 -1.60 6.84
C GLN A 61 -0.84 -1.78 5.48
N ILE A 62 -0.75 -0.79 4.58
CA ILE A 62 -1.32 -0.89 3.23
C ILE A 62 -0.70 -2.05 2.45
N TYR A 63 0.62 -2.26 2.60
CA TYR A 63 1.30 -3.39 1.95
C TYR A 63 0.81 -4.73 2.48
N ALA A 64 0.71 -4.88 3.81
CA ALA A 64 0.17 -6.08 4.45
C ALA A 64 -1.28 -6.36 4.02
N ASP A 65 -2.13 -5.33 3.98
CA ASP A 65 -3.53 -5.45 3.57
C ASP A 65 -3.66 -5.84 2.10
N THR A 66 -2.76 -5.33 1.24
CA THR A 66 -2.73 -5.67 -0.19
C THR A 66 -2.32 -7.12 -0.40
N MET A 67 -1.27 -7.59 0.30
CA MET A 67 -0.88 -9.01 0.33
C MET A 67 -2.04 -9.91 0.79
N ALA A 68 -2.73 -9.52 1.87
CA ALA A 68 -3.89 -10.24 2.38
C ALA A 68 -5.06 -10.28 1.38
N CYS A 69 -5.37 -9.16 0.72
CA CYS A 69 -6.43 -9.08 -0.30
C CYS A 69 -6.15 -9.97 -1.52
N MET A 70 -4.88 -10.01 -1.94
CA MET A 70 -4.42 -10.82 -3.06
C MET A 70 -4.26 -12.29 -2.70
N GLY A 71 -4.11 -12.63 -1.41
CA GLY A 71 -3.78 -13.97 -0.96
C GLY A 71 -2.38 -14.40 -1.40
N MET A 72 -1.44 -13.45 -1.47
CA MET A 72 -0.07 -13.64 -1.94
C MET A 72 0.89 -12.92 -1.01
N THR A 73 2.10 -13.46 -0.84
CA THR A 73 3.17 -12.81 -0.08
C THR A 73 4.33 -12.43 -1.02
N ALA A 74 5.07 -11.38 -0.64
CA ALA A 74 6.30 -10.96 -1.31
C ALA A 74 7.17 -10.14 -0.35
N ASP A 75 8.49 -10.21 -0.50
CA ASP A 75 9.41 -9.27 0.17
C ASP A 75 9.05 -7.84 -0.25
N GLY A 76 8.98 -6.91 0.69
CA GLY A 76 8.52 -5.56 0.45
C GLY A 76 9.39 -4.75 -0.53
N PRO A 77 8.78 -3.78 -1.25
CA PRO A 77 9.53 -2.86 -2.11
C PRO A 77 10.24 -1.78 -1.29
N THR A 78 11.11 -1.03 -1.94
CA THR A 78 11.48 0.31 -1.46
C THR A 78 10.40 1.32 -1.88
N VAL A 79 10.02 2.24 -1.02
CA VAL A 79 9.10 3.36 -1.29
C VAL A 79 9.89 4.66 -1.18
N GLU A 80 9.69 5.57 -2.15
CA GLU A 80 10.32 6.89 -2.16
C GLU A 80 9.31 7.94 -2.63
N TYR A 81 9.19 9.03 -1.88
CA TYR A 81 8.42 10.20 -2.32
C TYR A 81 9.38 11.17 -3.01
N ARG A 82 9.08 11.52 -4.26
CA ARG A 82 9.92 12.41 -5.06
C ARG A 82 9.19 13.10 -6.18
N SER A 83 9.78 14.20 -6.64
CA SER A 83 9.37 14.94 -7.83
C SER A 83 9.58 14.09 -9.10
N PHE A 84 8.56 14.03 -9.95
CA PHE A 84 8.58 13.33 -11.24
C PHE A 84 8.92 14.26 -12.41
N SER A 85 8.67 15.57 -12.27
CA SER A 85 9.05 16.63 -13.19
C SER A 85 10.56 16.64 -13.43
N PHE A 86 11.36 16.38 -12.38
CA PHE A 86 12.80 16.19 -12.48
C PHE A 86 13.21 14.95 -13.30
N ALA A 87 12.37 13.91 -13.34
CA ALA A 87 12.65 12.64 -14.00
C ALA A 87 12.03 12.52 -15.41
N GLY A 88 11.24 13.51 -15.86
CA GLY A 88 10.49 13.45 -17.12
C GLY A 88 9.40 12.37 -17.15
N ILE A 89 8.99 11.91 -15.97
CA ILE A 89 7.90 10.95 -15.77
C ILE A 89 6.63 11.81 -15.65
N GLY A 90 5.63 11.59 -16.50
CA GLY A 90 4.48 12.48 -16.62
C GLY A 90 3.55 12.54 -15.39
N ASN A 91 2.30 12.96 -15.61
CA ASN A 91 1.33 13.29 -14.55
C ASN A 91 0.66 12.05 -13.92
N VAL A 92 1.44 11.16 -13.31
CA VAL A 92 0.91 9.99 -12.59
C VAL A 92 1.15 10.12 -11.09
N TRP A 93 0.30 9.48 -10.29
CA TRP A 93 0.34 9.54 -8.82
C TRP A 93 1.50 8.75 -8.22
N ALA A 94 1.78 7.58 -8.79
CA ALA A 94 2.89 6.73 -8.41
C ALA A 94 3.26 5.81 -9.58
N ILE A 95 4.44 5.19 -9.49
CA ILE A 95 4.85 4.09 -10.38
C ILE A 95 5.64 3.03 -9.62
N TYR A 96 5.49 1.77 -10.01
CA TYR A 96 6.36 0.69 -9.62
C TYR A 96 7.43 0.40 -10.69
N HIS A 97 8.69 0.54 -10.31
CA HIS A 97 9.85 0.21 -11.13
C HIS A 97 10.37 -1.20 -10.81
N SER A 98 10.05 -2.18 -11.65
CA SER A 98 10.29 -3.61 -11.41
C SER A 98 11.76 -3.99 -11.22
N VAL A 99 12.68 -3.38 -11.98
CA VAL A 99 14.12 -3.68 -11.91
C VAL A 99 14.73 -3.23 -10.58
N ALA A 100 14.31 -2.07 -10.09
CA ALA A 100 14.78 -1.53 -8.81
C ALA A 100 13.98 -2.08 -7.62
N SER A 101 12.83 -2.71 -7.88
CA SER A 101 11.84 -3.08 -6.87
C SER A 101 11.45 -1.88 -6.01
N THR A 102 11.17 -0.76 -6.66
CA THR A 102 10.89 0.53 -6.01
C THR A 102 9.55 1.08 -6.45
N VAL A 103 8.77 1.58 -5.50
CA VAL A 103 7.58 2.39 -5.72
C VAL A 103 7.97 3.85 -5.53
N TRP A 104 7.77 4.66 -6.56
CA TRP A 104 7.91 6.10 -6.47
C TRP A 104 6.54 6.74 -6.37
N VAL A 105 6.36 7.62 -5.38
CA VAL A 105 5.15 8.44 -5.22
C VAL A 105 5.49 9.86 -5.61
N ASN A 106 4.65 10.46 -6.46
CA ASN A 106 4.90 11.78 -7.03
C ASN A 106 4.58 12.89 -6.03
N THR A 107 5.51 13.83 -5.85
CA THR A 107 5.35 15.00 -4.95
C THR A 107 5.06 16.30 -5.70
N ASP A 108 5.03 16.31 -7.03
CA ASP A 108 4.75 17.53 -7.80
C ASP A 108 3.26 17.85 -7.79
N GLU A 109 2.74 18.55 -6.78
CA GLU A 109 1.30 18.89 -6.74
C GLU A 109 0.94 20.03 -7.71
N ASP A 110 1.87 20.98 -7.92
CA ASP A 110 1.65 22.21 -8.69
C ASP A 110 1.69 22.02 -10.22
N ASP A 111 2.52 21.09 -10.71
CA ASP A 111 2.79 20.97 -12.16
C ASP A 111 1.68 20.24 -12.94
N ILE A 112 0.73 19.61 -12.24
CA ILE A 112 -0.09 18.55 -12.82
C ILE A 112 -1.57 18.58 -12.40
N LEU A 113 -2.02 19.67 -11.75
CA LEU A 113 -3.38 19.81 -11.20
C LEU A 113 -3.75 18.63 -10.28
N LEU A 114 -2.76 18.03 -9.62
CA LEU A 114 -2.96 16.90 -8.74
C LEU A 114 -3.09 17.42 -7.31
N ILE A 115 -4.31 17.41 -6.78
CA ILE A 115 -4.54 17.62 -5.35
C ILE A 115 -4.21 16.29 -4.67
N ARG A 116 -3.07 16.23 -3.99
CA ARG A 116 -2.67 15.08 -3.20
C ARG A 116 -3.16 15.23 -1.77
N ASP A 117 -3.60 14.12 -1.22
CA ASP A 117 -4.01 13.93 0.16
C ASP A 117 -3.76 12.47 0.56
N SER A 118 -4.05 12.15 1.82
CA SER A 118 -3.85 10.80 2.34
C SER A 118 -4.59 9.73 1.52
N ARG A 119 -5.79 10.03 1.01
CA ARG A 119 -6.55 9.11 0.16
C ARG A 119 -5.81 8.84 -1.15
N THR A 120 -5.28 9.88 -1.81
CA THR A 120 -4.54 9.68 -3.06
C THR A 120 -3.27 8.87 -2.85
N ASP A 121 -2.49 9.13 -1.78
CA ASP A 121 -1.31 8.34 -1.45
C ASP A 121 -1.67 6.88 -1.18
N ILE A 122 -2.72 6.65 -0.38
CA ILE A 122 -3.21 5.31 -0.06
C ILE A 122 -3.58 4.54 -1.33
N GLU A 123 -4.40 5.13 -2.20
CA GLU A 123 -4.89 4.45 -3.40
C GLU A 123 -3.78 4.25 -4.44
N ALA A 124 -2.86 5.20 -4.58
CA ALA A 124 -1.69 5.05 -5.43
C ALA A 124 -0.78 3.92 -4.94
N LEU A 125 -0.49 3.84 -3.64
CA LEU A 125 0.33 2.78 -3.08
C LEU A 125 -0.32 1.41 -3.19
N LYS A 126 -1.63 1.27 -2.91
CA LYS A 126 -2.36 0.01 -3.13
C LYS A 126 -2.18 -0.49 -4.57
N HIS A 127 -2.31 0.40 -5.54
CA HIS A 127 -2.16 0.08 -6.95
C HIS A 127 -0.75 -0.44 -7.27
N GLU A 128 0.28 0.31 -6.86
CA GLU A 128 1.67 -0.06 -7.15
C GLU A 128 2.14 -1.29 -6.37
N PHE A 129 1.62 -1.53 -5.17
CA PHE A 129 1.90 -2.76 -4.43
C PHE A 129 1.32 -4.00 -5.09
N VAL A 130 0.16 -3.93 -5.74
CA VAL A 130 -0.34 -5.05 -6.55
C VAL A 130 0.64 -5.37 -7.69
N HIS A 131 1.14 -4.35 -8.41
CA HIS A 131 2.14 -4.54 -9.46
C HIS A 131 3.43 -5.19 -8.92
N HIS A 132 3.88 -4.74 -7.75
CA HIS A 132 5.03 -5.30 -7.06
C HIS A 132 4.83 -6.76 -6.68
N ILE A 133 3.75 -7.10 -5.98
CA ILE A 133 3.47 -8.46 -5.50
C ILE A 133 3.34 -9.42 -6.70
N LEU A 134 2.65 -9.00 -7.77
CA LEU A 134 2.57 -9.78 -9.01
C LEU A 134 3.95 -10.01 -9.64
N HIS A 135 4.79 -8.96 -9.72
CA HIS A 135 6.16 -9.09 -10.22
C HIS A 135 6.98 -10.11 -9.42
N LYS A 136 6.96 -9.99 -8.10
CA LYS A 136 7.74 -10.86 -7.20
C LYS A 136 7.26 -12.31 -7.20
N ASN A 137 5.99 -12.53 -7.54
CA ASN A 137 5.40 -13.85 -7.71
C ASN A 137 5.53 -14.40 -9.16
N GLY A 138 6.34 -13.77 -10.01
CA GLY A 138 6.65 -14.27 -11.35
C GLY A 138 5.51 -14.12 -12.37
N ALA A 139 4.55 -13.23 -12.10
CA ALA A 139 3.49 -12.94 -13.06
C ALA A 139 4.08 -12.34 -14.34
N SER A 140 3.54 -12.76 -15.49
CA SER A 140 3.94 -12.22 -16.79
C SER A 140 3.66 -10.72 -16.89
N GLU A 141 4.37 -10.01 -17.77
CA GLU A 141 4.11 -8.59 -18.04
C GLU A 141 2.63 -8.30 -18.37
N ALA A 142 1.98 -9.17 -19.16
CA ALA A 142 0.56 -9.03 -19.47
C ALA A 142 -0.34 -9.17 -18.23
N SER A 143 0.01 -10.06 -17.30
CA SER A 143 -0.72 -10.28 -16.05
C SER A 143 -0.48 -9.18 -15.01
N ARG A 144 0.57 -8.37 -15.20
CA ARG A 144 0.91 -7.19 -14.40
C ARG A 144 0.35 -5.91 -15.00
N GLY A 145 -0.26 -5.95 -16.18
CA GLY A 145 -0.92 -4.77 -16.74
C GLY A 145 -2.20 -4.42 -15.98
N HIS A 146 -2.73 -3.21 -16.23
CA HIS A 146 -3.99 -2.71 -15.66
C HIS A 146 -5.24 -3.57 -15.93
N SER A 147 -5.14 -4.55 -16.84
CA SER A 147 -6.19 -5.55 -17.08
C SER A 147 -6.22 -6.68 -16.05
N SER A 148 -5.28 -6.72 -15.10
CA SER A 148 -5.27 -7.74 -14.05
C SER A 148 -6.53 -7.65 -13.17
N PRO A 149 -7.29 -8.74 -12.98
CA PRO A 149 -8.43 -8.74 -12.06
C PRO A 149 -8.04 -8.35 -10.64
N LEU A 150 -6.79 -8.61 -10.23
CA LEU A 150 -6.30 -8.26 -8.90
C LEU A 150 -6.12 -6.76 -8.71
N LEU A 151 -5.82 -6.00 -9.77
CA LEU A 151 -5.82 -4.54 -9.69
C LEU A 151 -7.24 -4.03 -9.44
N SER A 152 -8.24 -4.51 -10.19
CA SER A 152 -9.64 -4.11 -9.98
C SER A 152 -10.20 -4.50 -8.60
N LYS A 153 -9.62 -5.52 -7.95
CA LYS A 153 -10.07 -6.02 -6.65
C LYS A 153 -9.32 -5.38 -5.47
N CYS A 154 -8.01 -5.24 -5.58
CA CYS A 154 -7.12 -4.92 -4.45
C CYS A 154 -6.33 -3.61 -4.63
N GLY A 155 -6.34 -3.00 -5.82
CA GLY A 155 -5.54 -1.82 -6.14
C GLY A 155 -6.17 -0.99 -7.26
N ILE A 156 -7.44 -0.61 -7.08
CA ILE A 156 -8.22 0.15 -8.10
C ILE A 156 -7.48 1.44 -8.50
N GLY A 157 -6.67 1.99 -7.59
CA GLY A 157 -5.89 3.20 -7.82
C GLY A 157 -6.74 4.45 -7.58
N VAL A 158 -6.11 5.61 -7.75
CA VAL A 158 -6.79 6.89 -7.56
C VAL A 158 -7.88 7.06 -8.61
N SER A 159 -9.15 7.01 -8.20
CA SER A 159 -10.28 7.37 -9.04
C SER A 159 -10.49 8.88 -8.96
N THR A 160 -10.06 9.61 -9.99
CA THR A 160 -10.45 11.01 -10.18
C THR A 160 -11.89 11.01 -10.68
N TYR A 161 -12.84 11.39 -9.83
CA TYR A 161 -14.19 11.69 -10.30
C TYR A 161 -14.08 12.85 -11.32
N ASN A 162 -14.48 12.59 -12.57
CA ASN A 162 -14.80 13.66 -13.51
C ASN A 162 -16.15 14.27 -13.16
#